data_AF-A0A397USV3-F1
#
_entry.id   AF-A0A397USV3-F1
#
_cell.length_a   1.000
_cell.length_b   1.000
_cell.length_c   1.000
_cell.angle_alpha   90.00
_cell.angle_beta   90.00
_cell.angle_gamma   90.00
#
_symmetry.space_group_name_H-M   'P 1'
#
loop_
_entity.id
_entity.type
_entity.pdbx_description
1 polymer ?
#
loop_
_entity_poly.entity_id
_entity_poly.type
_entity_poly.pdbx_seq_one_letter_code
_entity_poly.pdbx_strand_id
1 'polypeptide(L)'
;MEMRFLATRIAKIVPRIPPMIRKYSVLTSEDLSMFAKERLAVEEHAKKTAKTWKNITIYVCTPALALGVANSYRIMKEHEAHHAEHEHEHEHEGDHKLYQYQRIRTKPFPWGDGDHTLFHNPNVNK
;
A
#
# COMPACT_ATOMS: atom_id res chain seq x y z
N MET A 1 72.26 53.34 16.02
CA MET A 1 72.51 51.90 16.27
C MET A 1 71.29 51.35 16.99
N GLU A 2 70.68 50.32 16.39
CA GLU A 2 69.71 49.36 16.95
C GLU A 2 68.26 49.81 17.23
N MET A 3 67.35 49.21 16.46
CA MET A 3 65.89 49.28 16.53
C MET A 3 65.34 48.48 17.71
N ARG A 4 64.20 48.90 18.29
CA ARG A 4 63.33 47.99 19.04
C ARG A 4 61.85 48.26 18.77
N PHE A 5 61.32 47.50 17.81
CA PHE A 5 59.88 47.25 17.66
C PHE A 5 59.40 46.44 18.88
N LEU A 6 58.40 46.94 19.62
CA LEU A 6 57.69 46.15 20.62
C LEU A 6 56.30 45.81 20.09
N ALA A 7 56.17 44.63 19.51
CA ALA A 7 54.89 44.03 19.16
C ALA A 7 54.29 43.37 20.41
N THR A 8 53.21 43.93 20.93
CA THR A 8 52.42 43.31 22.01
C THR A 8 51.54 42.19 21.44
N ARG A 9 51.94 40.93 21.65
CA ARG A 9 51.06 39.77 21.39
C ARG A 9 50.08 39.59 22.54
N ILE A 10 48.79 39.77 22.28
CA ILE A 10 47.70 39.32 23.16
C ILE A 10 47.43 37.86 22.86
N ALA A 11 47.74 36.96 23.80
CA ALA A 11 47.36 35.55 23.71
C ALA A 11 45.92 35.37 24.17
N LYS A 12 45.02 34.97 23.26
CA LYS A 12 43.65 34.57 23.62
C LYS A 12 43.67 33.14 24.18
N ILE A 13 43.39 32.99 25.47
CA ILE A 13 43.21 31.68 26.10
C ILE A 13 41.84 31.13 25.68
N VAL A 14 41.82 30.05 24.89
CA VAL A 14 40.59 29.34 24.52
C VAL A 14 40.39 28.19 25.52
N PRO A 15 39.25 28.11 26.24
CA PRO A 15 39.01 27.02 27.17
C PRO A 15 38.81 25.70 26.40
N ARG A 16 39.51 24.65 26.82
CA ARG A 16 39.38 23.30 26.25
C ARG A 16 38.14 22.64 26.85
N ILE A 17 37.08 22.50 26.06
CA ILE A 17 35.85 21.81 26.47
C ILE A 17 36.16 20.30 26.57
N PRO A 18 35.92 19.64 27.71
CA PRO A 18 36.14 18.20 27.82
C PRO A 18 35.18 17.44 26.89
N PRO A 19 35.59 16.29 26.31
CA PRO A 19 34.71 15.50 25.46
C PRO A 19 33.49 15.04 26.29
N MET A 20 32.30 15.28 25.75
CA MET A 20 31.05 14.85 26.37
C MET A 20 31.01 13.31 26.31
N ILE A 21 31.28 12.64 27.45
CA ILE A 21 31.18 11.19 27.54
C ILE A 21 29.71 10.82 27.41
N ARG A 22 29.36 10.18 26.29
CA ARG A 22 28.02 9.63 26.06
C ARG A 22 27.81 8.47 27.05
N LYS A 23 27.11 8.74 28.15
CA LYS A 23 26.69 7.71 29.10
C LYS A 23 25.62 6.86 28.41
N TYR A 24 25.96 5.62 28.08
CA TYR A 24 24.95 4.63 27.73
C TYR A 24 24.25 4.22 29.02
N SER A 25 22.92 4.29 29.07
CA SER A 25 22.15 3.78 30.20
C SER A 25 22.29 2.25 30.22
N VAL A 26 23.01 1.72 31.22
CA VAL A 26 23.03 0.29 31.49
C VAL A 26 21.69 -0.07 32.12
N LEU A 27 20.98 -1.04 31.56
CA LEU A 27 19.70 -1.50 32.12
C LEU A 27 19.92 -2.05 33.52
N THR A 28 19.18 -1.53 34.49
CA THR A 28 19.20 -2.04 35.87
C THR A 28 18.38 -3.33 35.95
N SER A 29 18.56 -4.12 37.02
CA SER A 29 17.76 -5.32 37.25
C SER A 29 16.27 -5.02 37.39
N GLU A 30 15.93 -3.83 37.89
CA GLU A 30 14.54 -3.35 37.98
C GLU A 30 13.96 -3.05 36.60
N ASP A 31 14.74 -2.41 35.72
CA ASP A 31 14.34 -2.14 34.33
C ASP A 31 14.10 -3.44 33.55
N LEU A 32 14.95 -4.46 33.75
CA LEU A 32 14.78 -5.78 33.13
C LEU A 32 13.50 -6.49 33.62
N SER A 33 13.20 -6.38 34.92
CA SER A 33 11.96 -6.90 35.52
C SER A 33 10.72 -6.14 35.00
N MET A 34 10.80 -4.82 34.88
CA MET A 34 9.73 -3.99 34.31
C MET A 34 9.48 -4.37 32.86
N PHE A 35 10.53 -4.46 32.04
CA PHE A 35 10.44 -4.89 30.65
C PHE A 35 9.81 -6.29 30.53
N ALA A 36 10.19 -7.23 31.39
CA ALA A 36 9.57 -8.56 31.42
C ALA A 36 8.06 -8.50 31.72
N LYS A 37 7.63 -7.67 32.68
CA LYS A 37 6.21 -7.45 33.01
C LYS A 37 5.45 -6.81 31.86
N GLU A 38 6.02 -5.81 31.19
CA GLU A 38 5.43 -5.17 30.02
C GLU A 38 5.21 -6.17 28.88
N ARG A 39 6.19 -7.05 28.63
CA ARG A 39 6.08 -8.09 27.61
C ARG A 39 4.95 -9.07 27.90
N LEU A 40 4.80 -9.50 29.16
CA LEU A 40 3.69 -10.35 29.58
C LEU A 40 2.34 -9.64 29.41
N ALA A 41 2.25 -8.37 29.80
CA ALA A 41 1.04 -7.57 29.63
C ALA A 41 0.65 -7.41 28.14
N VAL A 42 1.64 -7.18 27.27
CA VAL A 42 1.44 -7.13 25.81
C VAL A 42 0.97 -8.49 25.28
N GLU A 43 1.55 -9.59 25.75
CA GLU A 43 1.14 -10.94 25.35
C GLU A 43 -0.31 -11.24 25.75
N GLU A 44 -0.71 -10.92 26.98
CA GLU A 44 -2.08 -11.09 27.46
C GLU A 44 -3.06 -10.22 26.68
N HIS A 45 -2.72 -8.96 26.44
CA HIS A 45 -3.52 -8.05 25.62
C HIS A 45 -3.66 -8.59 24.18
N ALA A 46 -2.57 -9.06 23.58
CA ALA A 46 -2.55 -9.62 22.23
C ALA A 46 -3.42 -10.88 22.13
N LYS A 47 -3.39 -11.78 23.13
CA LYS A 47 -4.25 -12.97 23.17
C LYS A 47 -5.73 -12.59 23.16
N LYS A 48 -6.12 -11.60 23.96
CA LYS A 48 -7.51 -11.10 24.02
C LYS A 48 -7.92 -10.48 22.69
N THR A 49 -7.10 -9.57 22.15
CA THR A 49 -7.38 -8.86 20.90
C THR A 49 -7.43 -9.82 19.71
N ALA A 50 -6.52 -10.79 19.63
CA ALA A 50 -6.53 -11.82 18.59
C ALA A 50 -7.81 -12.66 18.60
N LYS A 51 -8.29 -13.07 19.79
CA LYS A 51 -9.57 -13.80 19.91
C LYS A 51 -10.75 -12.96 19.43
N THR A 52 -10.78 -11.67 19.79
CA THR A 52 -11.83 -10.75 19.33
C THR A 52 -11.85 -10.63 17.81
N TRP A 53 -10.69 -10.40 17.17
CA TRP A 53 -10.61 -10.28 15.71
C TRP A 53 -10.98 -11.58 14.99
N LYS A 54 -10.51 -12.73 15.48
CA LYS A 54 -10.90 -14.03 14.94
C LYS A 54 -12.42 -14.21 14.96
N ASN A 55 -13.07 -13.84 16.05
CA ASN A 55 -14.53 -13.93 16.16
C ASN A 55 -15.23 -12.99 15.18
N ILE A 56 -14.78 -11.74 15.04
CA ILE A 56 -15.36 -10.80 14.06
C ILE A 56 -15.22 -11.35 12.64
N THR A 57 -14.04 -11.85 12.26
CA THR A 57 -13.84 -12.43 10.92
C THR A 57 -14.79 -13.59 10.67
N ILE A 58 -14.90 -14.53 11.62
CA ILE A 58 -15.72 -15.73 11.44
C ILE A 58 -17.21 -15.39 11.47
N TYR A 59 -17.67 -14.60 12.44
CA TYR A 59 -19.10 -14.40 12.67
C TYR A 59 -19.71 -13.19 11.95
N VAL A 60 -18.89 -12.23 11.52
CA VAL A 60 -19.37 -11.02 10.83
C VAL A 60 -18.92 -11.01 9.38
N CYS A 61 -17.62 -11.17 9.11
CA CYS A 61 -17.12 -11.10 7.75
C CYS A 61 -17.62 -12.28 6.89
N THR A 62 -17.65 -13.50 7.43
CA THR A 62 -18.15 -14.68 6.69
C THR A 62 -19.59 -14.52 6.20
N PRO A 63 -20.60 -14.18 7.05
CA PRO A 63 -21.96 -13.99 6.54
C PRO A 63 -22.08 -12.77 5.63
N ALA A 64 -21.34 -11.69 5.89
CA ALA A 64 -21.34 -10.52 5.00
C ALA A 64 -20.81 -10.86 3.60
N LEU A 65 -19.73 -11.66 3.52
CA LEU A 65 -19.20 -12.16 2.26
C LEU A 65 -20.18 -13.10 1.57
N ALA A 66 -20.82 -14.01 2.31
CA ALA A 66 -21.82 -14.92 1.73
C ALA A 66 -22.99 -14.14 1.08
N LEU A 67 -23.49 -13.10 1.74
CA LEU A 67 -24.52 -12.22 1.18
C LEU A 67 -24.02 -11.43 -0.03
N GLY A 68 -22.79 -10.90 0.03
CA GLY A 68 -22.15 -10.20 -1.08
C GLY A 68 -22.01 -11.08 -2.32
N VAL A 69 -21.54 -12.32 -2.13
CA VAL A 69 -21.39 -13.32 -3.19
C VAL A 69 -22.75 -13.70 -3.79
N ALA A 70 -23.78 -13.89 -2.96
CA ALA A 70 -25.12 -14.19 -3.47
C ALA A 70 -25.68 -13.05 -4.34
N ASN A 71 -25.48 -11.79 -3.93
CA ASN A 71 -25.91 -10.65 -4.72
C ASN A 71 -25.11 -10.50 -6.02
N SER A 72 -23.78 -10.59 -5.96
CA SER A 72 -22.95 -10.51 -7.17
C SER A 72 -23.23 -11.65 -8.14
N TYR A 73 -23.54 -12.85 -7.64
CA TYR A 73 -23.91 -13.99 -8.47
C TYR A 73 -25.22 -13.77 -9.21
N ARG A 74 -26.23 -13.17 -8.55
CA ARG A 74 -27.48 -12.77 -9.21
C ARG A 74 -27.22 -11.76 -10.34
N ILE A 75 -26.45 -10.71 -10.05
CA ILE A 75 -26.10 -9.68 -11.05
C ILE A 75 -25.31 -10.28 -12.21
N MET A 76 -24.38 -11.20 -11.93
CA MET A 76 -23.61 -11.90 -12.95
C MET A 76 -24.52 -12.72 -13.88
N LYS A 77 -25.51 -13.44 -13.34
CA LYS A 77 -26.49 -14.16 -14.16
C LYS A 77 -27.33 -13.24 -15.04
N GLU A 78 -27.78 -12.11 -14.49
CA GLU A 78 -28.50 -11.09 -15.26
C GLU A 78 -27.61 -10.52 -16.38
N HIS A 79 -26.32 -10.30 -16.11
CA HIS A 79 -25.35 -9.85 -17.08
C HIS A 79 -25.06 -10.90 -18.17
N GLU A 80 -24.93 -12.18 -17.80
CA GLU A 80 -24.79 -13.30 -18.74
C GLU A 80 -26.01 -13.42 -19.65
N ALA A 81 -27.22 -13.32 -19.11
CA ALA A 81 -28.45 -13.34 -19.89
C ALA A 81 -28.53 -12.16 -20.87
N HIS A 82 -28.19 -10.95 -20.42
CA HIS A 82 -28.12 -9.77 -21.26
C HIS A 82 -27.12 -9.94 -22.40
N HIS A 83 -25.92 -10.46 -22.14
CA HIS A 83 -24.94 -10.74 -23.21
C HIS A 83 -25.45 -11.79 -24.21
N ALA A 84 -26.12 -12.84 -23.75
CA ALA A 84 -26.70 -13.85 -24.64
C ALA A 84 -27.83 -13.28 -25.53
N GLU A 85 -28.62 -12.35 -25.01
CA GLU A 85 -29.67 -11.66 -25.79
C GLU A 85 -29.08 -10.68 -26.81
N HIS A 86 -28.05 -9.91 -26.42
CA HIS A 86 -27.42 -8.95 -27.32
C HIS A 86 -26.46 -9.58 -28.33
N GLU A 87 -25.90 -10.78 -28.09
CA GLU A 87 -25.13 -11.52 -29.11
C GLU A 87 -25.91 -11.69 -30.43
N HIS A 88 -27.25 -11.75 -30.37
CA HIS A 88 -28.13 -11.81 -31.54
C HIS A 88 -28.46 -10.43 -32.15
N GLU A 89 -28.57 -9.38 -31.35
CA GLU A 89 -28.74 -8.00 -31.88
C GLU A 89 -27.46 -7.49 -32.56
N HIS A 90 -26.31 -7.99 -32.11
CA HIS A 90 -25.00 -7.73 -32.69
C HIS A 90 -24.81 -8.35 -34.10
N GLU A 91 -25.72 -9.20 -34.58
CA GLU A 91 -25.73 -9.66 -35.98
C GLU A 91 -26.29 -8.60 -36.93
N HIS A 92 -27.04 -7.63 -36.41
CA HIS A 92 -27.53 -6.43 -37.12
C HIS A 92 -26.58 -5.22 -36.97
N GLU A 93 -25.38 -5.43 -36.44
CA GLU A 93 -24.37 -4.43 -36.04
C GLU A 93 -23.58 -3.81 -37.21
N GLY A 94 -24.24 -3.59 -38.34
CA GLY A 94 -23.78 -2.56 -39.27
C GLY A 94 -23.91 -1.14 -38.70
N ASP A 95 -24.57 -0.97 -37.54
CA ASP A 95 -25.11 0.31 -37.07
C ASP A 95 -24.48 0.90 -35.79
N HIS A 96 -23.57 0.19 -35.09
CA HIS A 96 -22.83 0.82 -33.99
C HIS A 96 -21.77 1.77 -34.55
N LYS A 97 -22.14 3.05 -34.67
CA LYS A 97 -21.24 4.11 -35.12
C LYS A 97 -20.06 4.27 -34.17
N LEU A 98 -18.90 3.81 -34.60
CA LEU A 98 -17.63 4.05 -33.90
C LEU A 98 -17.37 5.55 -33.87
N TYR A 99 -17.36 6.12 -32.67
CA TYR A 99 -16.99 7.51 -32.52
C TYR A 99 -15.48 7.69 -32.63
N GLN A 100 -15.04 8.85 -33.13
CA GLN A 100 -13.63 9.14 -33.38
C GLN A 100 -12.72 9.01 -32.15
N TYR A 101 -13.28 9.11 -30.94
CA TYR A 101 -12.56 8.96 -29.68
C TYR A 101 -12.46 7.50 -29.19
N GLN A 102 -13.22 6.58 -29.78
CA GLN A 102 -13.21 5.17 -29.41
C GLN A 102 -12.11 4.45 -30.18
N ARG A 103 -11.47 3.47 -29.53
CA ARG A 103 -10.47 2.56 -30.13
C ARG A 103 -9.31 3.28 -30.84
N ILE A 104 -8.96 4.49 -30.42
CA ILE A 104 -7.80 5.21 -30.97
C ILE A 104 -6.52 4.41 -30.72
N ARG A 105 -5.72 4.24 -31.78
CA ARG A 105 -4.37 3.68 -31.72
C ARG A 105 -3.37 4.65 -32.34
N THR A 106 -2.41 5.12 -31.54
CA THR A 106 -1.30 5.95 -32.02
C THR A 106 -0.04 5.13 -32.29
N LYS A 107 0.12 4.00 -31.58
CA LYS A 107 1.19 3.02 -31.75
C LYS A 107 0.59 1.62 -31.56
N PRO A 108 1.10 0.60 -32.26
CA PRO A 108 0.68 -0.78 -32.03
C PRO A 108 1.13 -1.26 -30.64
N PHE A 109 0.37 -2.17 -30.05
CA PHE A 109 0.78 -2.85 -28.83
C PHE A 109 2.02 -3.72 -29.05
N PRO A 110 2.86 -3.92 -28.02
CA PRO A 110 4.09 -4.72 -28.13
C PRO A 110 3.85 -6.24 -28.07
N TRP A 111 2.61 -6.71 -28.19
CA TRP A 111 2.24 -8.14 -28.17
C TRP A 111 1.18 -8.45 -29.22
N GLY A 112 1.04 -9.75 -29.52
CA GLY A 112 0.00 -10.24 -30.43
C GLY A 112 0.09 -9.60 -31.80
N ASP A 113 -1.04 -9.08 -32.27
CA ASP A 113 -1.21 -8.42 -33.56
C ASP A 113 -1.12 -6.89 -33.50
N GLY A 114 -0.88 -6.33 -32.31
CA GLY A 114 -0.69 -4.90 -32.10
C GLY A 114 -1.98 -4.08 -31.98
N ASP A 115 -3.17 -4.66 -32.13
CA ASP A 115 -4.44 -3.92 -32.05
C ASP A 115 -5.30 -4.34 -30.83
N HIS A 116 -5.21 -5.60 -30.44
CA HIS A 116 -5.95 -6.14 -29.31
C HIS A 116 -5.30 -5.82 -27.95
N THR A 117 -6.14 -5.35 -27.02
CA THR A 117 -5.73 -5.13 -25.62
C THR A 117 -5.48 -6.47 -24.92
N LEU A 118 -4.80 -6.44 -23.77
CA LEU A 118 -4.51 -7.65 -22.99
C LEU A 118 -5.77 -8.42 -22.55
N PHE A 119 -6.88 -7.70 -22.32
CA PHE A 119 -8.18 -8.26 -21.95
C PHE A 119 -9.22 -7.97 -23.05
N HIS A 120 -8.83 -8.19 -24.31
CA HIS A 120 -9.75 -8.08 -25.43
C HIS A 120 -10.68 -9.31 -25.47
N ASN A 121 -11.98 -9.05 -25.62
CA ASN A 121 -13.01 -10.08 -25.74
C ASN A 121 -13.77 -9.86 -27.06
N PRO A 122 -13.62 -10.74 -28.07
CA PRO A 122 -14.25 -10.58 -29.38
C PRO A 122 -15.78 -10.50 -29.36
N ASN A 123 -16.44 -11.05 -28.33
CA ASN A 123 -17.90 -11.06 -28.25
C ASN A 123 -18.46 -9.67 -27.89
N VAL A 124 -17.69 -8.84 -27.17
CA VAL A 124 -18.13 -7.51 -26.70
C VAL A 124 -17.33 -6.37 -27.33
N ASN A 125 -16.08 -6.62 -27.71
CA ASN A 125 -15.19 -5.69 -28.37
C ASN A 125 -15.00 -6.19 -29.81
N LYS A 126 -15.99 -6.00 -30.68
CA LYS A 126 -15.80 -6.23 -32.12
C LYS A 126 -14.85 -5.21 -32.74
#